data_AF-A0A1X0EYD7-F1
#
_entry.id   AF-A0A1X0EYD7-F1
#
_cell.length_a   1.000
_cell.length_b   1.000
_cell.length_c   1.000
_cell.angle_alpha   90.00
_cell.angle_beta   90.00
_cell.angle_gamma   90.00
#
_symmetry.space_group_name_H-M   'P 1'
#
loop_
_entity.id
_entity.type
_entity.pdbx_description
1 polymer ?
#
loop_
_entity_poly.entity_id
_entity_poly.type
_entity_poly.pdbx_seq_one_letter_code
_entity_poly.pdbx_strand_id
1 'polypeptide(L)'
;FSRAGERLYRTGDLVRQREDGTFDYLGRIDNQVKVRGFRIELGEIEARLQDAGEVREAVVVARDAASGKQLLGYVVAEDGADASGLLERLR
;
A
#
# COMPACT_ATOMS: atom_id res chain seq x y z
N PHE A 1 -20.63 -18.57 -9.21
CA PHE A 1 -21.59 -17.54 -9.66
C PHE A 1 -22.97 -17.95 -9.19
N SER A 2 -23.66 -17.09 -8.44
CA SER A 2 -25.02 -17.40 -7.97
C SER A 2 -26.00 -17.46 -9.14
N ARG A 3 -27.19 -18.01 -8.90
CA ARG A 3 -28.25 -18.17 -9.91
C ARG A 3 -28.54 -16.82 -10.59
N ALA A 4 -28.76 -16.87 -11.90
CA ALA A 4 -28.85 -15.69 -12.76
C ALA A 4 -29.75 -14.58 -12.18
N GLY A 5 -29.18 -13.39 -11.93
CA GLY A 5 -29.94 -12.16 -11.67
C GLY A 5 -29.76 -11.50 -10.30
N GLU A 6 -28.90 -12.00 -9.42
CA GLU A 6 -28.66 -11.34 -8.12
C GLU A 6 -27.78 -10.08 -8.25
N ARG A 7 -28.00 -9.10 -7.36
CA ARG A 7 -27.19 -7.87 -7.30
C ARG A 7 -25.83 -8.17 -6.68
N LEU A 8 -24.75 -7.84 -7.40
CA LEU A 8 -23.40 -7.87 -6.86
C LEU A 8 -22.93 -6.44 -6.54
N TYR A 9 -22.28 -6.26 -5.40
CA TYR A 9 -21.61 -5.01 -5.04
C TYR A 9 -20.11 -5.11 -5.37
N ARG A 10 -19.61 -4.15 -6.15
CA ARG A 10 -18.18 -4.04 -6.47
C ARG A 10 -17.50 -3.25 -5.36
N THR A 11 -16.85 -3.93 -4.41
CA THR A 11 -16.21 -3.30 -3.25
C THR A 11 -14.99 -2.44 -3.63
N GLY A 12 -14.32 -2.82 -4.72
CA GLY A 12 -13.05 -2.22 -5.13
C GLY A 12 -11.84 -2.79 -4.39
N ASP A 13 -12.01 -3.78 -3.52
CA ASP A 13 -10.91 -4.50 -2.89
C ASP A 13 -10.36 -5.59 -3.81
N LEU A 14 -9.04 -5.77 -3.78
CA LEU A 14 -8.37 -6.87 -4.41
C LEU A 14 -8.15 -7.97 -3.37
N VAL A 15 -8.60 -9.18 -3.67
CA VAL A 15 -8.46 -10.32 -2.77
C VAL A 15 -8.00 -11.56 -3.54
N ARG A 16 -7.33 -12.48 -2.83
CA ARG A 16 -7.03 -13.83 -3.33
C ARG A 16 -7.76 -14.86 -2.46
N GLN A 17 -8.57 -15.71 -3.07
CA GLN A 17 -9.21 -16.82 -2.37
C GLN A 17 -8.19 -17.94 -2.09
N ARG A 18 -8.21 -18.50 -0.88
CA ARG A 18 -7.43 -19.67 -0.48
C ARG A 18 -8.24 -20.96 -0.62
N GLU A 19 -7.55 -22.10 -0.58
CA GLU A 19 -8.17 -23.44 -0.69
C GLU A 19 -9.17 -23.74 0.44
N ASP A 20 -8.98 -23.14 1.62
CA ASP A 20 -9.88 -23.27 2.77
C ASP A 20 -11.16 -22.41 2.67
N GLY A 21 -11.31 -21.63 1.59
CA GLY A 21 -12.45 -20.74 1.36
C GLY A 21 -12.32 -19.36 2.00
N THR A 22 -11.21 -19.06 2.69
CA THR A 22 -10.90 -17.71 3.19
C THR A 22 -10.30 -16.82 2.10
N PHE A 23 -10.15 -15.52 2.39
CA PHE A 23 -9.58 -14.54 1.45
C PHE A 23 -8.39 -13.80 2.06
N ASP A 24 -7.32 -13.71 1.30
CA ASP A 24 -6.23 -12.75 1.51
C ASP A 24 -6.65 -11.38 1.00
N TYR A 25 -6.59 -10.37 1.86
CA TYR A 25 -6.71 -8.97 1.44
C TYR A 25 -5.39 -8.50 0.81
N LEU A 26 -5.45 -8.01 -0.43
CA LEU A 26 -4.30 -7.59 -1.22
C LEU A 26 -4.28 -6.07 -1.48
N GLY A 27 -5.18 -5.32 -0.84
CA GLY A 27 -5.33 -3.88 -1.04
C GLY A 27 -6.56 -3.53 -1.85
N ARG A 28 -6.56 -2.33 -2.44
CA ARG A 28 -7.66 -1.86 -3.29
C ARG A 28 -7.25 -1.70 -4.74
N ILE A 29 -8.17 -2.02 -5.64
CA ILE A 29 -8.08 -1.83 -7.09
C ILE A 29 -7.92 -0.33 -7.43
N ASP A 30 -8.42 0.56 -6.58
CA ASP A 30 -8.43 2.01 -6.78
C ASP A 30 -7.34 2.77 -6.00
N ASN A 31 -6.47 2.10 -5.23
CA ASN A 31 -5.33 2.74 -4.53
C ASN A 31 -4.16 3.13 -5.47
N GLN A 32 -4.36 2.99 -6.77
CA GLN A 32 -3.38 3.29 -7.80
C GLN A 32 -3.35 4.79 -8.09
N VAL A 33 -2.17 5.38 -7.94
CA VAL A 33 -1.97 6.81 -8.17
C VAL A 33 -1.11 7.04 -9.40
N LYS A 34 -1.38 8.13 -10.13
CA LYS A 34 -0.51 8.60 -11.21
C LYS A 34 0.44 9.67 -10.68
N VAL A 35 1.73 9.40 -10.68
CA VAL A 35 2.76 10.36 -10.30
C VAL A 35 3.74 10.50 -11.46
N ARG A 36 3.89 11.73 -11.99
CA ARG A 36 4.81 12.04 -13.11
C ARG A 36 4.64 11.11 -14.32
N GLY A 37 3.40 10.69 -14.63
CA GLY A 37 3.09 9.79 -15.74
C GLY A 37 3.20 8.29 -15.42
N PHE A 38 3.71 7.92 -14.25
CA PHE A 38 3.82 6.54 -13.79
C PHE A 38 2.60 6.14 -12.97
N ARG A 39 2.10 4.92 -13.20
CA ARG A 39 1.05 4.30 -12.39
C ARG A 39 1.73 3.53 -11.26
N ILE A 40 1.44 3.90 -10.03
CA ILE A 40 2.12 3.40 -8.83
C ILE A 40 1.11 2.76 -7.88
N GLU A 41 1.46 1.56 -7.40
CA GLU A 41 0.77 0.88 -6.30
C GLU A 41 1.36 1.36 -4.98
N LEU A 42 0.60 2.09 -4.17
CA LEU A 42 1.11 2.58 -2.87
C LEU A 42 1.45 1.44 -1.92
N GLY A 43 0.64 0.38 -1.91
CA GLY A 43 0.85 -0.80 -1.07
C GLY A 43 2.13 -1.58 -1.38
N GLU A 44 2.63 -1.53 -2.62
CA GLU A 44 3.93 -2.15 -2.93
C GLU A 44 5.08 -1.38 -2.24
N ILE A 45 5.00 -0.06 -2.23
CA ILE A 45 6.01 0.78 -1.57
C ILE A 45 5.94 0.56 -0.05
N GLU A 46 4.73 0.51 0.52
CA GLU A 46 4.52 0.19 1.95
C GLU A 46 5.16 -1.14 2.33
N ALA A 47 4.90 -2.21 1.56
CA ALA A 47 5.49 -3.52 1.80
C ALA A 47 7.03 -3.48 1.74
N ARG A 48 7.60 -2.76 0.76
CA ARG A 48 9.06 -2.61 0.64
C ARG A 48 9.69 -1.81 1.78
N LEU A 49 8.98 -0.81 2.31
CA LEU A 49 9.41 -0.08 3.50
C LEU A 49 9.40 -1.00 4.73
N GLN A 50 8.37 -1.85 4.89
CA GLN A 50 8.29 -2.81 5.99
C GLN A 50 9.36 -3.91 5.91
N ASP A 51 9.79 -4.29 4.70
CA ASP A 51 10.91 -5.24 4.51
C ASP A 51 12.27 -4.69 4.99
N ALA A 52 12.38 -3.39 5.32
CA ALA A 52 13.65 -2.76 5.73
C ALA A 52 14.16 -3.18 7.14
N GLY A 53 13.49 -4.12 7.82
CA GLY A 53 13.91 -4.74 9.09
C GLY A 53 13.83 -3.84 10.33
N GLU A 54 13.88 -2.53 10.15
CA GLU A 54 13.78 -1.52 11.20
C GLU A 54 12.46 -0.74 11.17
N VAL A 55 11.56 -1.09 10.24
CA VAL A 55 10.25 -0.49 10.08
C VAL A 55 9.19 -1.48 10.51
N ARG A 56 8.47 -1.16 11.58
CA ARG A 56 7.36 -1.96 12.08
C ARG A 56 6.11 -1.78 11.22
N GLU A 57 5.80 -0.53 10.89
CA GLU A 57 4.61 -0.15 10.12
C GLU A 57 4.97 0.94 9.12
N ALA A 58 4.39 0.88 7.91
CA ALA A 58 4.56 1.91 6.89
C ALA A 58 3.22 2.24 6.21
N VAL A 59 3.01 3.52 5.93
CA VAL A 59 1.90 4.01 5.11
C VAL A 59 2.45 5.01 4.10
N VAL A 60 2.04 4.88 2.85
CA VAL A 60 2.44 5.77 1.76
C VAL A 60 1.20 6.45 1.21
N VAL A 61 1.24 7.78 1.15
CA VAL A 61 0.15 8.60 0.61
C VAL A 61 0.63 9.45 -0.55
N ALA A 62 -0.23 9.65 -1.54
CA ALA A 62 0.00 10.63 -2.60
C ALA A 62 -0.61 11.98 -2.21
N ARG A 63 0.20 13.04 -2.22
CA ARG A 63 -0.24 14.41 -1.93
C ARG A 63 0.02 15.31 -3.14
N ASP A 64 -0.94 16.16 -3.46
CA ASP A 64 -0.72 17.22 -4.45
C ASP A 64 0.19 18.32 -3.87
N ALA A 65 1.23 18.68 -4.63
CA ALA A 65 2.15 19.76 -4.32
C ALA A 65 2.31 20.71 -5.52
N ALA A 66 2.98 21.85 -5.33
CA ALA A 66 3.18 22.85 -6.39
C ALA A 66 3.92 22.27 -7.62
N SER A 67 4.77 21.27 -7.44
CA SER A 67 5.49 20.57 -8.51
C SER A 67 4.77 19.34 -9.07
N GLY A 68 3.51 19.11 -8.68
CA GLY A 68 2.70 17.93 -9.01
C GLY A 68 2.55 16.97 -7.83
N LYS A 69 1.96 15.79 -8.07
CA LYS A 69 1.81 14.76 -7.03
C LYS A 69 3.17 14.30 -6.52
N GLN A 70 3.28 14.14 -5.21
CA GLN A 70 4.42 13.58 -4.50
C GLN A 70 3.95 12.42 -3.62
N LEU A 71 4.83 11.44 -3.42
CA LEU A 71 4.61 10.36 -2.47
C LEU A 71 5.25 10.74 -1.13
N LEU A 72 4.52 10.53 -0.05
CA LEU A 72 5.00 10.72 1.32
C LEU A 72 4.90 9.38 2.04
N GLY A 73 6.03 8.88 2.53
CA GLY A 73 6.09 7.69 3.37
C GLY A 73 6.13 8.07 4.85
N TYR A 74 5.22 7.51 5.63
CA TYR A 74 5.22 7.56 7.08
C TYR A 74 5.61 6.20 7.61
N VAL A 75 6.57 6.16 8.52
CA VAL A 75 7.09 4.91 9.09
C VAL A 75 7.05 4.95 10.61
N VAL A 76 6.73 3.81 11.21
CA VAL A 76 6.94 3.54 12.63
C VAL A 76 8.16 2.66 12.72
N ALA A 77 9.18 3.12 13.44
CA ALA A 77 10.40 2.35 13.65
C ALA A 77 10.15 1.20 14.64
N GLU A 78 10.94 0.14 14.53
CA GLU A 78 11.01 -0.90 15.56
C GLU A 78 11.53 -0.32 16.90
N ASP A 79 11.16 -0.95 18.01
CA ASP A 79 11.57 -0.48 19.34
C ASP A 79 13.11 -0.52 19.46
N GLY A 80 13.70 0.66 19.74
CA GLY A 80 15.16 0.81 19.85
C GLY A 80 15.90 1.06 18.54
N ALA A 81 15.22 1.16 17.40
CA ALA A 81 15.83 1.57 16.14
C ALA A 81 16.21 3.06 16.15
N ASP A 82 17.34 3.40 15.51
CA ASP A 82 17.74 4.79 15.32
C ASP A 82 16.98 5.40 14.14
N ALA A 83 16.09 6.34 14.46
CA ALA A 83 15.31 7.08 13.48
C ALA A 83 16.19 7.84 12.46
N SER A 84 17.40 8.25 12.85
CA SER A 84 18.32 8.99 11.97
C SER A 84 18.92 8.05 10.92
N GLY A 85 19.45 6.90 11.35
CA GLY A 85 19.93 5.84 10.45
C GLY A 85 18.83 5.27 9.54
N LEU A 86 17.59 5.22 10.01
CA LEU A 86 16.44 4.84 9.19
C LEU A 86 16.20 5.83 8.04
N LEU A 87 16.21 7.13 8.32
CA LEU A 87 16.01 8.16 7.30
C LEU A 87 17.14 8.21 6.25
N GLU A 88 18.39 7.92 6.63
CA GLU A 88 19.51 7.87 5.68
C GLU A 88 19.39 6.73 4.68
N ARG A 89 18.95 5.53 5.11
CA ARG A 89 18.81 4.38 4.20
C ARG A 89 17.58 4.44 3.30
N LEU A 90 16.54 5.15 3.72
CA LEU A 90 15.29 5.29 2.97
C LEU A 90 15.30 6.45 1.96
N ARG A 91 16.38 7.22 1.88
CA ARG A 91 16.58 8.33 0.94
C ARG A 91 17.12 7.86 -0.41
#